data_AF-A0A2E6DB98-F1
#
_entry.id   AF-A0A2E6DB98-F1
#
_cell.length_a   1.000
_cell.length_b   1.000
_cell.length_c   1.000
_cell.angle_alpha   90.00
_cell.angle_beta   90.00
_cell.angle_gamma   90.00
#
_symmetry.space_group_name_H-M   'P 1'
#
loop_
_entity.id
_entity.type
_entity.pdbx_description
1 polymer ?
#
loop_
_entity_poly.entity_id
_entity_poly.type
_entity_poly.pdbx_seq_one_letter_code
_entity_poly.pdbx_strand_id
1 'polypeptide(L)'
;MRLAEITSDMMSRAIDIYFEHAFPEALGKSPARSAEELKEHAGLDQPLALFDAPEGKSAGVLPRHVVRLGNHGYPFMKLVVQEYILDGEYFFSVDTHDALKVSPEMPDYEAWCEVRRENRRLKETIEEAWAGAGLPTHQELRSLAEGVAGTDGQNGCSGRIMVVDDERDVALGLAALLRGRGFVVETAFDGQEVVDRLKDGEVPDLLLLDYSMPELDGEEVMQTLRADPEFAQMPILLATASNIDLEAMTRANGLLRKPYTRGVLFQMIQGLIG
;
A
#
# COMPACT_ATOMS: atom_id res chain seq x y z
N MET A 1 15.29 6.56 -1.38
CA MET A 1 16.04 7.75 -0.89
C MET A 1 16.01 7.83 0.63
N ARG A 2 17.01 8.43 1.26
CA ARG A 2 16.94 8.79 2.69
C ARG A 2 16.02 9.99 2.91
N LEU A 3 15.39 10.07 4.08
CA LEU A 3 14.54 11.23 4.43
C LEU A 3 15.28 12.57 4.30
N ALA A 4 16.56 12.62 4.66
CA ALA A 4 17.41 13.81 4.56
C ALA A 4 17.78 14.20 3.11
N GLU A 5 17.51 13.33 2.13
CA GLU A 5 17.78 13.57 0.71
C GLU A 5 16.57 14.17 -0.02
N ILE A 6 15.42 14.29 0.65
CA ILE A 6 14.24 14.97 0.09
C ILE A 6 14.57 16.44 -0.06
N THR A 7 14.68 16.89 -1.31
CA THR A 7 14.90 18.30 -1.64
C THR A 7 13.59 19.03 -1.89
N SER A 8 13.61 20.36 -1.75
CA SER A 8 12.46 21.19 -2.12
C SER A 8 12.12 21.11 -3.61
N ASP A 9 13.09 20.85 -4.49
CA ASP A 9 12.87 20.62 -5.92
C ASP A 9 12.06 19.35 -6.16
N MET A 10 12.44 18.25 -5.50
CA MET A 10 11.67 16.99 -5.55
C MET A 10 10.24 17.18 -5.05
N MET A 11 10.06 17.89 -3.93
CA MET A 11 8.74 18.18 -3.38
C MET A 11 7.90 19.04 -4.33
N SER A 12 8.48 20.11 -4.87
CA SER A 12 7.83 20.99 -5.85
C SER A 12 7.37 20.19 -7.06
N ARG A 13 8.25 19.37 -7.62
CA ARG A 13 7.95 18.54 -8.78
C ARG A 13 6.87 17.49 -8.48
N ALA A 14 6.90 16.91 -7.28
CA ALA A 14 5.87 15.96 -6.85
C ALA A 14 4.50 16.62 -6.78
N ILE A 15 4.41 17.82 -6.17
CA ILE A 15 3.18 18.62 -6.09
C ILE A 15 2.69 18.99 -7.50
N ASP A 16 3.56 19.49 -8.37
CA ASP A 16 3.16 19.94 -9.72
C ASP A 16 2.56 18.78 -10.53
N ILE A 17 3.23 17.61 -10.56
CA ILE A 17 2.73 16.41 -11.24
C ILE A 17 1.41 15.92 -10.62
N TYR A 18 1.29 15.94 -9.29
CA TYR A 18 0.06 15.54 -8.62
C TYR A 18 -1.12 16.41 -9.08
N PHE A 19 -0.95 17.73 -9.08
CA PHE A 19 -2.02 18.67 -9.43
C PHE A 19 -2.39 18.59 -10.91
N GLU A 20 -1.42 18.40 -11.80
CA GLU A 20 -1.64 18.21 -13.25
C GLU A 20 -2.65 17.08 -13.53
N HIS A 21 -2.52 15.96 -12.81
CA HIS A 21 -3.39 14.79 -12.99
C HIS A 21 -4.63 14.81 -12.11
N ALA A 22 -4.55 15.27 -10.85
CA ALA A 22 -5.66 15.25 -9.91
C ALA A 22 -6.71 16.33 -10.19
N PHE A 23 -6.31 17.47 -10.78
CA PHE A 23 -7.15 18.63 -11.05
C PHE A 23 -6.99 19.12 -12.50
N PRO A 24 -7.34 18.31 -13.51
CA PRO A 24 -7.20 18.72 -14.90
C PRO A 24 -8.13 19.90 -15.22
N GLU A 25 -7.61 20.91 -15.92
CA GLU A 25 -8.34 22.15 -16.24
C GLU A 25 -9.71 21.88 -16.89
N ALA A 26 -9.79 20.83 -17.71
CA ALA A 26 -11.00 20.40 -18.41
C ALA A 26 -12.19 20.09 -17.49
N LEU A 27 -11.93 19.72 -16.22
CA LEU A 27 -12.97 19.39 -15.25
C LEU A 27 -13.44 20.62 -14.45
N GLY A 28 -12.77 21.78 -14.57
CA GLY A 28 -13.20 23.05 -13.97
C GLY A 28 -13.30 23.07 -12.45
N LYS A 29 -12.69 22.10 -11.76
CA LYS A 29 -12.66 22.02 -10.29
C LYS A 29 -11.33 22.49 -9.76
N SER A 30 -11.38 23.42 -8.81
CA SER A 30 -10.19 23.97 -8.18
C SER A 30 -9.84 23.22 -6.88
N PRO A 31 -8.55 23.02 -6.61
CA PRO A 31 -8.08 22.45 -5.34
C PRO A 31 -8.35 23.41 -4.18
N ALA A 32 -8.43 22.86 -2.95
CA ALA A 32 -8.63 23.66 -1.74
C ALA A 32 -7.41 24.52 -1.36
N ARG A 33 -6.20 24.09 -1.77
CA ARG A 33 -4.94 24.80 -1.63
C ARG A 33 -4.24 24.78 -2.98
N SER A 34 -3.66 25.90 -3.43
CA SER A 34 -2.95 25.91 -4.71
C SER A 34 -1.58 25.23 -4.63
N ALA A 35 -1.04 24.82 -5.77
CA ALA A 35 0.33 24.30 -5.84
C ALA A 35 1.34 25.37 -5.39
N GLU A 36 1.13 26.64 -5.74
CA GLU A 36 1.99 27.75 -5.29
C GLU A 36 1.98 27.90 -3.77
N GLU A 37 0.79 27.90 -3.14
CA GLU A 37 0.66 28.00 -1.69
C GLU A 37 1.40 26.87 -0.97
N LEU A 38 1.29 25.63 -1.47
CA LEU A 38 1.96 24.46 -0.90
C LEU A 38 3.49 24.56 -1.05
N LYS A 39 3.98 25.04 -2.19
CA LYS A 39 5.41 25.23 -2.45
C LYS A 39 6.01 26.33 -1.59
N GLU A 40 5.28 27.42 -1.35
CA GLU A 40 5.69 28.47 -0.42
C GLU A 40 5.82 27.95 1.02
N HIS A 41 4.87 27.12 1.47
CA HIS A 41 4.91 26.50 2.80
C HIS A 41 5.99 25.42 2.94
N ALA A 42 6.26 24.66 1.87
CA ALA A 42 7.34 23.68 1.85
C ALA A 42 8.74 24.33 1.96
N GLY A 43 8.87 25.61 1.58
CA GLY A 43 10.09 26.41 1.73
C GLY A 43 11.35 25.81 1.08
N LEU A 44 12.44 26.57 1.06
CA LEU A 44 13.72 26.09 0.49
C LEU A 44 14.48 25.12 1.42
N ASP A 45 14.22 25.16 2.73
CA ASP A 45 15.05 24.47 3.73
C ASP A 45 14.31 23.42 4.58
N GLN A 46 12.98 23.29 4.45
CA GLN A 46 12.18 22.37 5.28
C GLN A 46 11.01 21.72 4.49
N PRO A 47 11.30 20.91 3.46
CA PRO A 47 10.26 20.28 2.63
C PRO A 47 9.27 19.41 3.43
N LEU A 48 9.66 18.96 4.63
CA LEU A 48 8.81 18.19 5.52
C LEU A 48 7.79 19.05 6.32
N ALA A 49 7.94 20.37 6.36
CA ALA A 49 7.01 21.28 7.03
C ALA A 49 5.64 21.35 6.34
N LEU A 50 5.55 20.86 5.11
CA LEU A 50 4.31 20.71 4.35
C LEU A 50 3.33 19.69 4.97
N PHE A 51 3.88 18.69 5.67
CA PHE A 51 3.11 17.56 6.15
C PHE A 51 2.51 17.85 7.52
N ASP A 52 1.30 17.33 7.75
CA ASP A 52 0.71 17.34 9.08
C ASP A 52 1.65 16.60 10.07
N ALA A 53 1.64 17.00 11.34
CA ALA A 53 2.44 16.31 12.37
C ALA A 53 2.16 14.79 12.31
N PRO A 54 3.19 13.93 12.41
CA PRO A 54 3.03 12.50 12.14
C PRO A 54 1.95 11.90 13.04
N GLU A 55 0.95 11.29 12.42
CA GLU A 55 -0.03 10.46 13.13
C GLU A 55 0.70 9.23 13.68
N GLY A 56 0.72 9.07 15.01
CA GLY A 56 1.29 7.89 15.68
C GLY A 56 2.60 8.15 16.45
N LYS A 57 2.49 8.61 17.71
CA LYS A 57 3.59 8.59 18.70
C LYS A 57 3.64 7.26 19.47
N SER A 58 3.49 6.13 18.80
CA SER A 58 3.61 4.81 19.43
C SER A 58 4.91 4.14 18.99
N ALA A 59 5.59 3.47 19.92
CA ALA A 59 6.83 2.75 19.63
C ALA A 59 6.59 1.71 18.52
N GLY A 60 7.38 1.78 17.43
CA GLY A 60 7.32 0.82 16.32
C GLY A 60 6.50 1.23 15.10
N VAL A 61 5.89 2.42 15.08
CA VAL A 61 5.24 2.96 13.87
C VAL A 61 6.26 3.75 13.06
N LEU A 62 6.48 3.39 11.79
CA LEU A 62 7.39 4.13 10.92
C LEU A 62 6.82 5.52 10.60
N PRO A 63 7.67 6.55 10.51
CA PRO A 63 7.23 7.91 10.27
C PRO A 63 6.54 8.02 8.90
N ARG A 64 5.36 8.62 8.92
CA ARG A 64 4.50 8.83 7.76
C ARG A 64 4.25 10.32 7.60
N HIS A 65 4.67 10.89 6.48
CA HIS A 65 4.50 12.30 6.16
C HIS A 65 3.35 12.45 5.17
N VAL A 66 2.26 13.10 5.57
CA VAL A 66 0.99 13.14 4.80
C VAL A 66 0.51 14.56 4.58
N VAL A 67 0.11 14.87 3.35
CA VAL A 67 -0.55 16.12 3.01
C VAL A 67 -1.81 15.81 2.21
N ARG A 68 -2.97 16.21 2.75
CA ARG A 68 -4.26 16.03 2.06
C ARG A 68 -4.40 17.08 0.95
N LEU A 69 -4.42 16.63 -0.30
CA LEU A 69 -4.55 17.49 -1.47
C LEU A 69 -5.93 17.35 -2.12
N GLY A 70 -6.54 16.17 -2.00
CA GLY A 70 -7.76 15.81 -2.70
C GLY A 70 -7.54 15.63 -4.20
N ASN A 71 -8.62 15.40 -4.93
CA ASN A 71 -8.67 15.44 -6.38
C ASN A 71 -10.02 16.02 -6.84
N HIS A 72 -10.24 16.09 -8.14
CA HIS A 72 -11.48 16.60 -8.73
C HIS A 72 -12.74 15.84 -8.28
N GLY A 73 -12.68 14.55 -7.99
CA GLY A 73 -13.81 13.73 -7.56
C GLY A 73 -13.94 13.58 -6.04
N TYR A 74 -12.86 13.81 -5.30
CA TYR A 74 -12.74 13.29 -3.94
C TYR A 74 -11.73 14.09 -3.09
N PRO A 75 -12.17 14.76 -2.00
CA PRO A 75 -11.35 15.73 -1.29
C PRO A 75 -10.34 15.14 -0.29
N PHE A 76 -10.36 13.81 -0.04
CA PHE A 76 -9.57 13.20 1.02
C PHE A 76 -8.31 12.46 0.54
N MET A 77 -8.05 12.42 -0.77
CA MET A 77 -6.81 11.85 -1.33
C MET A 77 -5.59 12.61 -0.81
N LYS A 78 -4.49 11.89 -0.52
CA LYS A 78 -3.27 12.50 0.04
C LYS A 78 -2.05 12.17 -0.81
N LEU A 79 -1.10 13.10 -0.80
CA LEU A 79 0.30 12.82 -1.13
C LEU A 79 0.99 12.37 0.14
N VAL A 80 1.74 11.27 0.04
CA VAL A 80 2.44 10.66 1.17
C VAL A 80 3.91 10.50 0.83
N VAL A 81 4.76 10.77 1.82
CA VAL A 81 6.15 10.32 1.82
C VAL A 81 6.37 9.47 3.06
N GLN A 82 6.71 8.21 2.86
CA GLN A 82 6.85 7.28 3.99
C GLN A 82 7.94 6.24 3.73
N GLU A 83 8.51 5.76 4.83
CA GLU A 83 9.25 4.53 4.85
C GLU A 83 8.29 3.35 4.74
N TYR A 84 8.71 2.26 4.10
CA TYR A 84 7.90 1.06 3.97
C TYR A 84 8.71 -0.18 4.39
N ILE A 85 8.96 -1.12 3.48
CA ILE A 85 9.61 -2.39 3.82
C ILE A 85 11.14 -2.32 3.94
N LEU A 86 11.77 -1.34 3.28
CA LEU A 86 13.22 -1.17 3.26
C LEU A 86 13.66 -0.10 4.26
N ASP A 87 14.51 -0.52 5.21
CA ASP A 87 14.86 0.30 6.37
C ASP A 87 15.57 1.61 5.96
N GLY A 88 14.92 2.72 6.32
CA GLY A 88 15.31 4.09 6.06
C GLY A 88 15.25 4.52 4.60
N GLU A 89 14.54 3.79 3.74
CA GLU A 89 14.22 4.21 2.37
C GLU A 89 12.79 4.77 2.30
N TYR A 90 12.67 6.01 1.83
CA TYR A 90 11.41 6.75 1.72
C TYR A 90 10.99 6.86 0.26
N PHE A 91 9.68 6.80 0.05
CA PHE A 91 9.06 6.83 -1.28
C PHE A 91 7.85 7.76 -1.28
N PHE A 92 7.63 8.43 -2.40
CA PHE A 92 6.38 9.11 -2.71
C PHE A 92 5.30 8.09 -3.07
N SER A 93 4.11 8.28 -2.53
CA SER A 93 2.92 7.51 -2.90
C SER A 93 1.66 8.35 -2.76
N VAL A 94 0.60 7.92 -3.44
CA VAL A 94 -0.74 8.47 -3.28
C VAL A 94 -1.51 7.55 -2.34
N ASP A 95 -2.06 8.13 -1.28
CA ASP A 95 -2.99 7.44 -0.41
C ASP A 95 -4.43 7.79 -0.80
N THR A 96 -5.14 6.78 -1.28
CA THR A 96 -6.57 6.84 -1.65
C THR A 96 -7.49 6.42 -0.51
N HIS A 97 -6.95 5.96 0.62
CA HIS A 97 -7.74 5.47 1.74
C HIS A 97 -8.32 6.62 2.57
N ASP A 98 -9.59 6.48 2.91
CA ASP A 98 -10.20 7.12 4.07
C ASP A 98 -10.72 6.09 5.07
N ALA A 99 -11.18 6.59 6.22
CA ALA A 99 -11.83 5.79 7.23
C ALA A 99 -13.34 5.58 6.92
N LEU A 100 -13.80 5.85 5.69
CA LEU A 100 -15.20 5.73 5.33
C LEU A 100 -15.50 4.29 4.92
N LYS A 101 -16.36 3.61 5.68
CA LYS A 101 -16.93 2.31 5.31
C LYS A 101 -18.34 2.54 4.77
N VAL A 102 -18.57 2.20 3.50
CA VAL A 102 -19.89 2.17 2.86
C VAL A 102 -20.20 0.71 2.55
N SER A 103 -21.27 0.16 3.16
CA SER A 103 -21.59 -1.26 3.01
C SER A 103 -22.41 -1.53 1.74
N PRO A 104 -22.40 -2.76 1.19
CA PRO A 104 -23.15 -3.12 -0.01
C PRO A 104 -24.66 -2.87 0.06
N GLU A 105 -25.22 -2.82 1.27
CA GLU A 105 -26.64 -2.56 1.50
C GLU A 105 -27.01 -1.06 1.44
N MET A 106 -26.02 -0.17 1.42
CA MET A 106 -26.25 1.28 1.36
C MET A 106 -26.59 1.73 -0.08
N PRO A 107 -27.54 2.66 -0.27
CA PRO A 107 -27.90 3.15 -1.60
C PRO A 107 -26.73 3.75 -2.40
N ASP A 108 -25.76 4.34 -1.72
CA ASP A 108 -24.62 5.03 -2.33
C ASP A 108 -23.42 4.09 -2.60
N TYR A 109 -23.55 2.79 -2.35
CA TYR A 109 -22.43 1.83 -2.49
C TYR A 109 -21.83 1.80 -3.89
N GLU A 110 -22.66 1.79 -4.93
CA GLU A 110 -22.20 1.74 -6.31
C GLU A 110 -21.40 3.01 -6.69
N ALA A 111 -21.91 4.18 -6.30
CA ALA A 111 -21.23 5.46 -6.51
C ALA A 111 -19.91 5.52 -5.71
N TRP A 112 -19.89 4.99 -4.49
CA TRP A 112 -18.67 4.88 -3.69
C TRP A 112 -17.62 3.98 -4.35
N CYS A 113 -18.02 2.82 -4.88
CA CYS A 113 -17.15 1.94 -5.63
C CYS A 113 -16.58 2.63 -6.89
N GLU A 114 -17.38 3.44 -7.60
CA GLU A 114 -16.90 4.22 -8.73
C GLU A 114 -15.82 5.24 -8.32
N VAL A 115 -16.03 5.96 -7.21
CA VAL A 115 -15.02 6.88 -6.64
C VAL A 115 -13.73 6.14 -6.28
N ARG A 116 -13.81 4.95 -5.67
CA ARG A 116 -12.62 4.14 -5.33
C ARG A 116 -11.85 3.70 -6.58
N ARG A 117 -12.55 3.26 -7.63
CA ARG A 117 -11.91 2.88 -8.91
C ARG A 117 -11.21 4.08 -9.55
N GLU A 118 -11.85 5.24 -9.56
CA GLU A 118 -11.26 6.45 -10.14
C GLU A 118 -10.05 6.94 -9.32
N ASN A 119 -10.15 6.92 -7.99
CA ASN A 119 -9.02 7.25 -7.12
C ASN A 119 -7.84 6.30 -7.33
N ARG A 120 -8.08 5.00 -7.50
CA ARG A 120 -7.01 4.03 -7.84
C ARG A 120 -6.34 4.40 -9.17
N ARG A 121 -7.12 4.68 -10.22
CA ARG A 121 -6.56 5.07 -11.53
C ARG A 121 -5.73 6.35 -11.45
N LEU A 122 -6.21 7.35 -10.70
CA LEU A 122 -5.46 8.59 -10.48
C LEU A 122 -4.16 8.33 -9.72
N LYS A 123 -4.21 7.50 -8.67
CA LYS A 123 -3.02 7.06 -7.94
C LYS A 123 -1.99 6.44 -8.89
N GLU A 124 -2.39 5.44 -9.68
CA GLU A 124 -1.51 4.76 -10.65
C GLU A 124 -0.90 5.77 -11.62
N THR A 125 -1.72 6.65 -12.21
CA THR A 125 -1.27 7.68 -13.16
C THR A 125 -0.24 8.64 -12.54
N ILE A 126 -0.49 9.12 -11.32
CA ILE A 126 0.39 10.06 -10.62
C ILE A 126 1.71 9.38 -10.25
N GLU A 127 1.66 8.16 -9.72
CA GLU A 127 2.86 7.42 -9.32
C GLU A 127 3.73 7.03 -10.53
N GLU A 128 3.11 6.67 -11.66
CA GLU A 128 3.81 6.45 -12.92
C GLU A 128 4.47 7.74 -13.44
N ALA A 129 3.76 8.86 -13.38
CA ALA A 129 4.31 10.16 -13.79
C ALA A 129 5.48 10.62 -12.90
N TRP A 130 5.39 10.39 -11.58
CA TRP A 130 6.47 10.60 -10.64
C TRP A 130 7.68 9.71 -10.95
N ALA A 131 7.47 8.42 -11.23
CA ALA A 131 8.53 7.52 -11.61
C ALA A 131 9.23 7.96 -12.91
N GLY A 132 8.45 8.35 -13.93
CA GLY A 132 8.98 8.90 -15.19
C GLY A 132 9.75 10.22 -15.00
N ALA A 133 9.43 10.96 -13.94
CA ALA A 133 10.14 12.16 -13.52
C ALA A 133 11.42 11.86 -12.70
N GLY A 134 11.68 10.61 -12.33
CA GLY A 134 12.82 10.21 -11.50
C GLY A 134 12.60 10.47 -10.01
N LEU A 135 11.35 10.60 -9.57
CA LEU A 135 11.01 10.62 -8.15
C LEU A 135 10.89 9.18 -7.62
N PRO A 136 11.32 8.93 -6.38
CA PRO A 136 11.27 7.60 -5.79
C PRO A 136 9.84 7.21 -5.45
N THR A 137 9.32 6.18 -6.10
CA THR A 137 7.97 5.61 -5.89
C THR A 137 8.05 4.13 -5.53
N HIS A 138 6.91 3.45 -5.46
CA HIS A 138 6.89 2.00 -5.23
C HIS A 138 7.61 1.19 -6.33
N GLN A 139 7.76 1.72 -7.54
CA GLN A 139 8.59 1.11 -8.58
C GLN A 139 10.08 1.05 -8.17
N GLU A 140 10.58 2.10 -7.51
CA GLU A 140 11.95 2.11 -6.98
C GLU A 140 12.06 1.20 -5.75
N LEU A 141 11.05 1.19 -4.87
CA LEU A 141 10.96 0.25 -3.74
C LEU A 141 11.11 -1.19 -4.22
N ARG A 142 10.38 -1.56 -5.28
CA ARG A 142 10.47 -2.89 -5.89
C ARG A 142 11.87 -3.17 -6.42
N SER A 143 12.46 -2.23 -7.16
CA SER A 143 13.79 -2.39 -7.74
C SER A 143 14.85 -2.60 -6.66
N LEU A 144 14.77 -1.84 -5.56
CA LEU A 144 15.66 -1.99 -4.41
C LEU A 144 15.41 -3.32 -3.68
N ALA A 145 14.16 -3.73 -3.52
CA ALA A 145 13.79 -5.01 -2.92
C ALA A 145 14.34 -6.20 -3.71
N GLU A 146 14.26 -6.16 -5.05
CA GLU A 146 14.88 -7.14 -5.95
C GLU A 146 16.41 -7.17 -5.80
N GLY A 147 17.06 -6.01 -5.70
CA GLY A 147 18.50 -5.91 -5.45
C GLY A 147 18.92 -6.51 -4.11
N VAL A 148 18.17 -6.22 -3.05
CA VAL A 148 18.41 -6.75 -1.69
C VAL A 148 18.20 -8.26 -1.65
N ALA A 149 17.16 -8.78 -2.31
CA ALA A 149 16.88 -10.21 -2.39
C ALA A 149 18.04 -11.02 -3.00
N GLY A 150 18.82 -10.41 -3.91
CA GLY A 150 20.03 -11.04 -4.47
C GLY A 150 21.22 -11.11 -3.50
N THR A 151 21.19 -10.34 -2.41
CA THR A 151 22.27 -10.29 -1.39
C THR A 151 21.94 -11.06 -0.13
N ASP A 152 20.66 -11.23 0.18
CA ASP A 152 20.21 -12.13 1.23
C ASP A 152 20.56 -13.56 0.78
N GLY A 153 21.56 -14.18 1.43
CA GLY A 153 21.85 -15.59 1.20
C GLY A 153 20.59 -16.43 1.46
N GLN A 154 20.38 -17.51 0.70
CA GLN A 154 19.29 -18.45 0.92
C GLN A 154 19.36 -19.00 2.35
N ASN A 155 18.69 -18.33 3.29
CA ASN A 155 18.36 -18.92 4.57
C ASN A 155 17.39 -20.05 4.25
N GLY A 156 17.61 -21.24 4.79
CA GLY A 156 16.87 -22.47 4.47
C GLY A 156 15.39 -22.48 4.88
N CYS A 157 14.67 -21.38 4.69
CA CYS A 157 13.22 -21.32 4.78
C CYS A 157 12.62 -22.03 3.56
N SER A 158 11.53 -22.74 3.77
CA SER A 158 10.75 -23.44 2.75
C SER A 158 9.28 -23.18 2.99
N GLY A 159 8.49 -23.17 1.92
CA GLY A 159 7.05 -23.00 1.97
C GLY A 159 6.55 -22.19 0.79
N ARG A 160 5.27 -22.33 0.48
CA ARG A 160 4.56 -21.59 -0.55
C ARG A 160 3.77 -20.45 0.08
N ILE A 161 4.02 -19.23 -0.37
CA ILE A 161 3.32 -18.04 0.09
C ILE A 161 2.57 -17.42 -1.09
N MET A 162 1.30 -17.09 -0.90
CA MET A 162 0.57 -16.23 -1.83
C MET A 162 0.50 -14.81 -1.26
N VAL A 163 1.02 -13.84 -1.99
CA VAL A 163 0.96 -12.41 -1.64
C VAL A 163 -0.16 -11.75 -2.44
N VAL A 164 -1.06 -11.07 -1.73
CA VAL A 164 -2.21 -10.38 -2.30
C VAL A 164 -2.15 -8.93 -1.89
N ASP A 165 -1.94 -8.05 -2.86
CA ASP A 165 -1.94 -6.60 -2.67
C ASP A 165 -2.32 -5.96 -4.01
N ASP A 166 -3.26 -5.01 -4.00
CA ASP A 166 -3.63 -4.34 -5.24
C ASP A 166 -2.57 -3.37 -5.75
N GLU A 167 -1.62 -3.01 -4.89
CA GLU A 167 -0.44 -2.26 -5.26
C GLU A 167 0.63 -3.17 -5.83
N ARG A 168 0.61 -3.33 -7.17
CA ARG A 168 1.45 -4.29 -7.92
C ARG A 168 2.93 -4.24 -7.54
N ASP A 169 3.54 -3.06 -7.49
CA ASP A 169 4.97 -2.95 -7.19
C ASP A 169 5.29 -3.32 -5.73
N VAL A 170 4.37 -3.06 -4.80
CA VAL A 170 4.49 -3.53 -3.41
C VAL A 170 4.40 -5.05 -3.35
N ALA A 171 3.39 -5.67 -3.98
CA ALA A 171 3.27 -7.13 -4.07
C ALA A 171 4.52 -7.79 -4.67
N LEU A 172 5.04 -7.23 -5.76
CA LEU A 172 6.21 -7.75 -6.46
C LEU A 172 7.50 -7.56 -5.65
N GLY A 173 7.66 -6.41 -4.98
CA GLY A 173 8.78 -6.17 -4.07
C GLY A 173 8.78 -7.13 -2.87
N LEU A 174 7.61 -7.35 -2.26
CA LEU A 174 7.41 -8.36 -1.21
C LEU A 174 7.77 -9.76 -1.70
N ALA A 175 7.29 -10.14 -2.89
CA ALA A 175 7.57 -11.43 -3.48
C ALA A 175 9.07 -11.62 -3.77
N ALA A 176 9.77 -10.58 -4.24
CA ALA A 176 11.21 -10.63 -4.44
C ALA A 176 11.96 -10.91 -3.13
N LEU A 177 11.64 -10.16 -2.06
CA LEU A 177 12.26 -10.34 -0.74
C LEU A 177 12.01 -11.72 -0.15
N LEU A 178 10.79 -12.26 -0.31
CA LEU A 178 10.42 -13.58 0.16
C LEU A 178 11.11 -14.69 -0.64
N ARG A 179 11.16 -14.58 -1.97
CA ARG A 179 11.90 -15.51 -2.84
C ARG A 179 13.41 -15.51 -2.54
N GLY A 180 13.99 -14.35 -2.23
CA GLY A 180 15.39 -14.24 -1.77
C GLY A 180 15.67 -15.07 -0.51
N ARG A 181 14.66 -15.32 0.33
CA ARG A 181 14.72 -16.20 1.51
C ARG A 181 14.37 -17.67 1.23
N GLY A 182 14.15 -18.07 -0.03
CA GLY A 182 13.90 -19.46 -0.38
C GLY A 182 12.42 -19.88 -0.43
N PHE A 183 11.47 -18.98 -0.18
CA PHE A 183 10.05 -19.28 -0.35
C PHE A 183 9.65 -19.39 -1.82
N VAL A 184 8.68 -20.25 -2.12
CA VAL A 184 7.95 -20.24 -3.40
C VAL A 184 6.85 -19.21 -3.27
N VAL A 185 6.86 -18.18 -4.11
CA VAL A 185 5.91 -17.06 -3.96
C VAL A 185 5.08 -16.86 -5.21
N GLU A 186 3.78 -16.80 -5.03
CA GLU A 186 2.79 -16.39 -6.02
C GLU A 186 2.20 -15.03 -5.64
N THR A 187 1.78 -14.26 -6.64
CA THR A 187 1.18 -12.93 -6.45
C THR A 187 -0.19 -12.85 -7.11
N ALA A 188 -1.13 -12.20 -6.43
CA ALA A 188 -2.43 -11.78 -6.96
C ALA A 188 -2.65 -10.30 -6.62
N PHE A 189 -3.46 -9.60 -7.42
CA PHE A 189 -3.62 -8.15 -7.35
C PHE A 189 -5.06 -7.69 -7.10
N ASP A 190 -5.98 -8.64 -6.92
CA ASP A 190 -7.35 -8.38 -6.49
C ASP A 190 -7.90 -9.59 -5.75
N GLY A 191 -8.93 -9.37 -4.92
CA GLY A 191 -9.47 -10.43 -4.07
C GLY A 191 -10.19 -11.54 -4.85
N GLN A 192 -10.76 -11.25 -6.03
CA GLN A 192 -11.45 -12.27 -6.83
C GLN A 192 -10.43 -13.24 -7.46
N GLU A 193 -9.34 -12.70 -8.00
CA GLU A 193 -8.21 -13.48 -8.53
C GLU A 193 -7.68 -14.48 -7.49
N VAL A 194 -7.61 -14.09 -6.21
CA VAL A 194 -7.17 -14.98 -5.13
C VAL A 194 -8.11 -16.15 -4.94
N VAL A 195 -9.42 -15.87 -4.84
CA VAL A 195 -10.42 -16.91 -4.62
C VAL A 195 -10.43 -17.89 -5.79
N ASP A 196 -10.32 -17.39 -7.03
CA ASP A 196 -10.32 -18.24 -8.22
C ASP A 196 -9.03 -19.08 -8.31
N ARG A 197 -7.87 -18.47 -8.05
CA ARG A 197 -6.58 -19.19 -8.05
C ARG A 197 -6.49 -20.26 -6.96
N LEU A 198 -7.05 -20.02 -5.78
CA LEU A 198 -7.05 -21.02 -4.71
C LEU A 198 -7.95 -22.21 -5.03
N LYS A 199 -9.07 -22.00 -5.74
CA LYS A 199 -9.96 -23.08 -6.19
C LYS A 199 -9.35 -23.95 -7.30
N ASP A 200 -8.58 -23.34 -8.19
CA ASP A 200 -7.99 -24.03 -9.35
C ASP A 200 -6.56 -24.53 -9.11
N GLY A 201 -5.93 -24.12 -7.99
CA GLY A 201 -4.52 -24.28 -7.72
C GLY A 201 -4.18 -25.11 -6.47
N GLU A 202 -2.92 -25.06 -6.07
CA GLU A 202 -2.47 -25.67 -4.81
C GLU A 202 -2.62 -24.67 -3.65
N VAL A 203 -3.11 -25.15 -2.51
CA VAL A 203 -3.22 -24.35 -1.28
C VAL A 203 -1.82 -23.89 -0.83
N PRO A 204 -1.57 -22.58 -0.65
CA PRO A 204 -0.31 -22.10 -0.10
C PRO A 204 -0.23 -22.40 1.40
N ASP A 205 1.00 -22.48 1.92
CA ASP A 205 1.25 -22.61 3.35
C ASP A 205 0.89 -21.31 4.11
N LEU A 206 0.88 -20.16 3.42
CA LEU A 206 0.50 -18.87 3.98
C LEU A 206 -0.11 -17.95 2.91
N LEU A 207 -1.21 -17.29 3.26
CA LEU A 207 -1.75 -16.15 2.52
C LEU A 207 -1.35 -14.84 3.22
N LEU A 208 -0.51 -14.03 2.58
CA LEU A 208 -0.27 -12.64 2.97
C LEU A 208 -1.28 -11.75 2.24
N LEU A 209 -2.27 -11.23 2.96
CA LEU A 209 -3.44 -10.56 2.38
C LEU A 209 -3.48 -9.09 2.76
N ASP A 210 -3.52 -8.19 1.78
CA ASP A 210 -3.90 -6.80 2.04
C ASP A 210 -5.39 -6.69 2.39
N TYR A 211 -5.69 -5.92 3.44
CA TYR A 211 -7.07 -5.73 3.90
C TYR A 211 -7.84 -4.73 3.03
N SER A 212 -7.17 -3.73 2.45
CA SER A 212 -7.83 -2.54 1.89
C SER A 212 -7.86 -2.52 0.37
N MET A 213 -8.42 -3.57 -0.22
CA MET A 213 -8.66 -3.64 -1.67
C MET A 213 -10.04 -3.03 -2.04
N PRO A 214 -10.22 -2.48 -3.26
CA PRO A 214 -11.40 -1.75 -3.70
C PRO A 214 -12.49 -2.52 -4.45
N GLU A 215 -12.26 -3.77 -4.83
CA GLU A 215 -13.31 -4.59 -5.45
C GLU A 215 -13.86 -5.61 -4.45
N LEU A 216 -13.05 -6.62 -4.12
CA LEU A 216 -13.32 -7.56 -3.05
C LEU A 216 -12.33 -7.25 -1.93
N ASP A 217 -12.83 -6.79 -0.78
CA ASP A 217 -11.95 -6.41 0.32
C ASP A 217 -11.35 -7.63 1.03
N GLY A 218 -10.32 -7.43 1.85
CA GLY A 218 -9.67 -8.54 2.54
C GLY A 218 -10.61 -9.27 3.52
N GLU A 219 -11.68 -8.62 3.97
CA GLU A 219 -12.68 -9.24 4.83
C GLU A 219 -13.52 -10.25 4.06
N GLU A 220 -14.04 -9.86 2.90
CA GLU A 220 -14.83 -10.73 2.02
C GLU A 220 -14.01 -11.94 1.52
N VAL A 221 -12.72 -11.72 1.20
CA VAL A 221 -11.78 -12.81 0.90
C VAL A 221 -11.68 -13.76 2.08
N MET A 222 -11.41 -13.26 3.30
CA MET A 222 -11.33 -14.10 4.50
C MET A 222 -12.64 -14.84 4.79
N GLN A 223 -13.80 -14.18 4.63
CA GLN A 223 -15.10 -14.82 4.84
C GLN A 223 -15.30 -15.98 3.87
N THR A 224 -14.99 -15.77 2.59
CA THR A 224 -15.08 -16.80 1.54
C THR A 224 -14.18 -17.98 1.84
N LEU A 225 -12.91 -17.72 2.18
CA LEU A 225 -11.95 -18.78 2.47
C LEU A 225 -12.28 -19.56 3.76
N ARG A 226 -12.80 -18.88 4.79
CA ARG A 226 -13.20 -19.57 6.04
C ARG A 226 -14.49 -20.37 5.90
N ALA A 227 -15.33 -20.07 4.91
CA ALA A 227 -16.53 -20.84 4.62
C ALA A 227 -16.22 -22.16 3.87
N ASP A 228 -15.09 -22.23 3.19
CA ASP A 228 -14.64 -23.43 2.47
C ASP A 228 -13.80 -24.34 3.40
N PRO A 229 -14.20 -25.60 3.64
CA PRO A 229 -13.43 -26.53 4.46
C PRO A 229 -11.98 -26.75 4.00
N GLU A 230 -11.69 -26.58 2.71
CA GLU A 230 -10.34 -26.74 2.15
C GLU A 230 -9.39 -25.63 2.61
N PHE A 231 -9.89 -24.39 2.71
CA PHE A 231 -9.08 -23.22 3.09
C PHE A 231 -9.31 -22.75 4.53
N ALA A 232 -10.26 -23.36 5.26
CA ALA A 232 -10.66 -22.95 6.59
C ALA A 232 -9.50 -22.88 7.62
N GLN A 233 -8.48 -23.73 7.47
CA GLN A 233 -7.31 -23.78 8.34
C GLN A 233 -6.05 -23.13 7.74
N MET A 234 -6.11 -22.65 6.50
CA MET A 234 -4.97 -22.01 5.84
C MET A 234 -4.55 -20.75 6.63
N PRO A 235 -3.27 -20.62 7.03
CA PRO A 235 -2.78 -19.44 7.71
C PRO A 235 -2.97 -18.17 6.87
N ILE A 236 -3.56 -17.14 7.47
CA ILE A 236 -3.72 -15.81 6.85
C ILE A 236 -2.99 -14.77 7.70
N LEU A 237 -1.99 -14.12 7.11
CA LEU A 237 -1.31 -12.95 7.65
C LEU A 237 -1.91 -11.70 7.00
N LEU A 238 -2.69 -10.94 7.76
CA LEU A 238 -3.38 -9.77 7.24
C LEU A 238 -2.47 -8.54 7.32
N ALA A 239 -2.31 -7.80 6.22
CA ALA A 239 -1.64 -6.51 6.18
C ALA A 239 -2.67 -5.39 6.09
N THR A 240 -2.56 -4.35 6.93
CA THR A 240 -3.54 -3.25 6.94
C THR A 240 -2.94 -1.92 7.36
N ALA A 241 -3.37 -0.84 6.71
CA ALA A 241 -3.07 0.54 7.12
C ALA A 241 -4.13 1.12 8.10
N SER A 242 -5.25 0.42 8.28
CA SER A 242 -6.43 0.91 9.00
C SER A 242 -6.75 0.05 10.21
N ASN A 243 -7.60 0.55 11.10
CA ASN A 243 -8.14 -0.27 12.17
C ASN A 243 -9.10 -1.31 11.59
N ILE A 244 -8.83 -2.56 11.91
CA ILE A 244 -9.71 -3.69 11.64
C ILE A 244 -10.59 -3.93 12.85
N ASP A 245 -11.81 -4.38 12.61
CA ASP A 245 -12.70 -4.79 13.69
C ASP A 245 -12.27 -6.12 14.30
N LEU A 246 -12.84 -6.41 15.47
CA LEU A 246 -12.51 -7.62 16.21
C LEU A 246 -12.93 -8.88 15.45
N GLU A 247 -13.97 -8.83 14.63
CA GLU A 247 -14.45 -9.99 13.88
C GLU A 247 -13.45 -10.39 12.79
N ALA A 248 -13.00 -9.43 11.96
CA ALA A 248 -11.95 -9.63 10.98
C ALA A 248 -10.66 -10.17 11.63
N MET A 249 -10.31 -9.67 12.82
CA MET A 249 -9.16 -10.19 13.58
C MET A 249 -9.28 -11.67 13.93
N THR A 250 -10.49 -12.18 14.22
CA THR A 250 -10.67 -13.60 14.53
C THR A 250 -10.48 -14.53 13.34
N ARG A 251 -10.57 -14.01 12.11
CA ARG A 251 -10.43 -14.78 10.88
C ARG A 251 -8.98 -14.84 10.38
N ALA A 252 -8.12 -13.91 10.82
CA ALA A 252 -6.70 -13.89 10.52
C ALA A 252 -5.88 -14.61 11.61
N ASN A 253 -4.74 -15.17 11.21
CA ASN A 253 -3.79 -15.81 12.13
C ASN A 253 -2.69 -14.84 12.60
N GLY A 254 -2.45 -13.77 11.86
CA GLY A 254 -1.54 -12.70 12.24
C GLY A 254 -1.93 -11.36 11.60
N LEU A 255 -1.39 -10.28 12.16
CA LEU A 255 -1.65 -8.92 11.71
C LEU A 255 -0.35 -8.13 11.54
N LEU A 256 -0.15 -7.57 10.34
CA LEU A 256 0.89 -6.60 10.01
C LEU A 256 0.25 -5.22 9.84
N ARG A 257 0.70 -4.25 10.62
CA ARG A 257 0.30 -2.85 10.45
C ARG A 257 1.23 -2.18 9.45
N LYS A 258 0.67 -1.69 8.35
CA LYS A 258 1.38 -0.87 7.36
C LYS A 258 1.61 0.54 7.94
N PRO A 259 2.78 1.16 7.71
CA PRO A 259 3.99 0.57 7.14
C PRO A 259 4.73 -0.36 8.13
N TYR A 260 5.38 -1.41 7.63
CA TYR A 260 6.13 -2.39 8.42
C TYR A 260 7.51 -2.67 7.82
N THR A 261 8.49 -3.00 8.65
CA THR A 261 9.85 -3.32 8.19
C THR A 261 9.95 -4.77 7.72
N ARG A 262 10.97 -5.03 6.90
CA ARG A 262 11.36 -6.37 6.46
C ARG A 262 11.57 -7.35 7.62
N GLY A 263 12.19 -6.90 8.71
CA GLY A 263 12.42 -7.73 9.90
C GLY A 263 11.13 -8.22 10.54
N VAL A 264 10.15 -7.33 10.71
CA VAL A 264 8.83 -7.67 11.27
C VAL A 264 8.07 -8.63 10.36
N LEU A 265 8.08 -8.39 9.05
CA LEU A 265 7.47 -9.29 8.07
C LEU A 265 7.98 -10.73 8.23
N PHE A 266 9.29 -10.92 8.25
CA PHE A 266 9.86 -12.27 8.33
C PHE A 266 9.65 -12.93 9.67
N GLN A 267 9.72 -12.17 10.77
CA GLN A 267 9.42 -12.70 12.10
C GLN A 267 7.98 -13.24 12.16
N MET A 268 7.01 -12.50 11.60
CA MET A 268 5.61 -12.90 11.58
C MET A 268 5.39 -14.14 10.70
N ILE A 269 6.00 -14.18 9.52
CA ILE A 269 5.91 -15.34 8.62
C ILE A 269 6.52 -16.59 9.28
N GLN A 270 7.72 -16.48 9.84
CA GLN A 270 8.36 -17.61 10.53
C GLN A 270 7.53 -18.13 11.72
N GLY A 271 6.82 -17.25 12.43
CA GLY A 271 5.93 -17.68 13.52
C GLY A 271 4.66 -18.40 13.05
N LEU A 272 4.30 -18.32 11.77
CA LEU A 272 3.09 -18.94 11.21
C LEU A 272 3.38 -20.22 10.41
N ILE A 273 4.52 -20.31 9.74
CA ILE A 273 4.87 -21.46 8.87
C ILE A 273 6.20 -22.14 9.21
N GLY A 274 6.96 -21.66 10.20
CA GLY A 274 8.21 -22.26 10.69
C GLY A 274 8.03 -22.98 12.02
#